data_AF-A0A934NS49-F1
#
_entry.id   AF-A0A934NS49-F1
#
_cell.length_a   1.000
_cell.length_b   1.000
_cell.length_c   1.000
_cell.angle_alpha   90.00
_cell.angle_beta   90.00
_cell.angle_gamma   90.00
#
_symmetry.space_group_name_H-M   'P 1'
#
loop_
_entity.id
_entity.type
_entity.pdbx_description
1 polymer ?
#
loop_
_entity_poly.entity_id
_entity_poly.type
_entity_poly.pdbx_seq_one_letter_code
_entity_poly.pdbx_strand_id
1 'polypeptide(L)'
;MRDKRTTLDAVVGELRSGMTIGIGGWGSRRKPMAFIRAILRSDLTDLTIVTYGGPDLGLLCSAGKVRKAYYGFVSLDSAPFYDPWFAQARTTGSIEVREMDEGMLKCGLEAAGARLPFLPIRAGLGSDVRNFWGDELRTVTSPYLDESGRAETLVAMPALTLDAALVHLNLGDKHGNAAYTGVDPYFDDLYCMAATKRYVSVERIVETEELIEAVPLQALLLNRMMVDGVVEAPGGAHFTLAGESYGRDEKFQRHYAEAAKDPAAWQQFVDTYLAGSEDDYQAAVRKFTDAATNGEGRQ
;
A
#
# COMPACT_ATOMS: atom_id res chain seq x y z
N MET A 1 18.32 19.46 12.07
CA MET A 1 17.89 18.13 11.53
C MET A 1 17.73 18.25 10.02
N ARG A 2 17.88 17.16 9.24
CA ARG A 2 17.75 17.21 7.77
C ARG A 2 16.31 17.59 7.38
N ASP A 3 16.15 18.50 6.43
CA ASP A 3 14.89 18.72 5.73
C ASP A 3 14.69 17.59 4.71
N LYS A 4 13.64 16.79 4.87
CA LYS A 4 13.32 15.63 4.04
C LYS A 4 12.17 15.91 3.08
N ARG A 5 11.69 17.16 3.00
CA ARG A 5 10.64 17.52 2.05
C ARG A 5 11.11 17.27 0.63
N THR A 6 10.24 16.67 -0.17
CA THR A 6 10.50 16.31 -1.56
C THR A 6 9.17 16.25 -2.33
N THR A 7 9.22 15.92 -3.62
CA THR A 7 8.04 15.78 -4.48
C THR A 7 7.75 14.32 -4.82
N LEU A 8 6.53 14.02 -5.25
CA LEU A 8 6.16 12.69 -5.74
C LEU A 8 7.12 12.19 -6.83
N ASP A 9 7.40 13.02 -7.83
CA ASP A 9 8.24 12.63 -8.96
C ASP A 9 9.72 12.46 -8.56
N ALA A 10 10.21 13.26 -7.59
CA ALA A 10 11.57 13.07 -7.06
C ALA A 10 11.70 11.77 -6.27
N VAL A 11 10.67 11.36 -5.52
CA VAL A 11 10.63 10.04 -4.86
C VAL A 11 10.62 8.93 -5.90
N VAL A 12 9.79 9.03 -6.93
CA VAL A 12 9.74 8.02 -8.01
C VAL A 12 11.08 7.93 -8.75
N GLY A 13 11.77 9.07 -8.95
CA GLY A 13 13.12 9.13 -9.52
C GLY A 13 14.20 8.43 -8.68
N GLU A 14 13.93 8.11 -7.41
CA GLU A 14 14.81 7.32 -6.53
C GLU A 14 14.53 5.80 -6.59
N LEU A 15 13.39 5.40 -7.17
CA LEU A 15 13.01 4.00 -7.36
C LEU A 15 13.62 3.44 -8.65
N ARG A 16 13.72 2.11 -8.75
CA ARG A 16 14.28 1.42 -9.93
C ARG A 16 13.41 0.24 -10.31
N SER A 17 13.33 -0.07 -11.60
CA SER A 17 12.72 -1.30 -12.07
C SER A 17 13.39 -2.51 -11.41
N GLY A 18 12.61 -3.56 -11.15
CA GLY A 18 13.09 -4.75 -10.43
C GLY A 18 12.98 -4.67 -8.90
N MET A 19 12.75 -3.48 -8.32
CA MET A 19 12.66 -3.29 -6.87
C MET A 19 11.50 -4.05 -6.23
N THR A 20 11.71 -4.46 -4.98
CA THR A 20 10.66 -4.91 -4.06
C THR A 20 10.14 -3.72 -3.26
N ILE A 21 8.89 -3.34 -3.50
CA ILE A 21 8.25 -2.16 -2.93
C ILE A 21 7.10 -2.59 -2.01
N GLY A 22 7.17 -2.16 -0.75
CA GLY A 22 6.06 -2.26 0.19
C GLY A 22 5.12 -1.07 0.06
N ILE A 23 3.81 -1.35 0.01
CA ILE A 23 2.77 -0.32 -0.08
C ILE A 23 1.89 -0.40 1.18
N GLY A 24 1.92 0.67 1.97
CA GLY A 24 1.13 0.81 3.19
C GLY A 24 -0.37 0.89 2.95
N GLY A 25 -1.11 1.24 4.00
CA GLY A 25 -2.55 1.16 4.04
C GLY A 25 -3.08 -0.28 3.95
N TRP A 26 -4.38 -0.42 3.70
CA TRP A 26 -5.09 -1.70 3.77
C TRP A 26 -6.28 -1.74 2.83
N GLY A 27 -6.29 -2.63 1.83
CA GLY A 27 -7.43 -2.67 0.89
C GLY A 27 -7.66 -1.30 0.27
N SER A 28 -8.89 -0.79 0.36
CA SER A 28 -9.23 0.57 -0.06
C SER A 28 -9.24 1.53 1.14
N ARG A 29 -8.14 1.54 1.90
CA ARG A 29 -7.96 2.37 3.11
C ARG A 29 -6.54 2.91 3.20
N ARG A 30 -6.43 4.24 3.24
CA ARG A 30 -5.24 5.08 3.36
C ARG A 30 -4.08 4.62 2.48
N LYS A 31 -4.39 4.18 1.26
CA LYS A 31 -3.37 3.80 0.28
C LYS A 31 -2.63 5.05 -0.17
N PRO A 32 -1.31 5.01 -0.40
CA PRO A 32 -0.56 6.14 -0.93
C PRO A 32 -0.79 6.34 -2.44
N MET A 33 -2.04 6.56 -2.84
CA MET A 33 -2.46 6.53 -4.24
C MET A 33 -1.77 7.58 -5.11
N ALA A 34 -1.38 8.73 -4.55
CA ALA A 34 -0.58 9.73 -5.27
C ALA A 34 0.81 9.20 -5.67
N PHE A 35 1.47 8.41 -4.80
CA PHE A 35 2.70 7.71 -5.20
C PHE A 35 2.43 6.67 -6.29
N ILE A 36 1.31 5.94 -6.19
CA ILE A 36 0.94 4.95 -7.22
C ILE A 36 0.74 5.64 -8.58
N ARG A 37 0.00 6.75 -8.63
CA ARG A 37 -0.16 7.55 -9.86
C ARG A 37 1.17 8.08 -10.38
N ALA A 38 2.07 8.52 -9.50
CA ALA A 38 3.41 8.94 -9.90
C ALA A 38 4.24 7.80 -10.50
N ILE A 39 4.16 6.59 -9.95
CA ILE A 39 4.77 5.39 -10.53
C ILE A 39 4.16 5.09 -11.90
N LEU A 40 2.84 5.20 -12.06
CA LEU A 40 2.14 4.97 -13.34
C LEU A 40 2.68 5.87 -14.46
N ARG A 41 3.04 7.12 -14.16
CA ARG A 41 3.63 8.07 -15.11
C ARG A 41 5.10 7.79 -15.46
N SER A 42 5.79 7.02 -14.64
CA SER A 42 7.21 6.68 -14.86
C SER A 42 7.40 5.48 -15.80
N ASP A 43 8.64 5.24 -16.20
CA ASP A 43 9.05 4.05 -16.96
C ASP A 43 9.35 2.83 -16.07
N LEU A 44 9.13 2.93 -14.75
CA LEU A 44 9.35 1.82 -13.81
C LEU A 44 8.51 0.60 -14.21
N THR A 45 9.13 -0.56 -14.15
CA THR A 45 8.50 -1.85 -14.47
C THR A 45 9.14 -2.96 -13.64
N ASP A 46 8.69 -4.19 -13.84
CA ASP A 46 9.30 -5.39 -13.24
C ASP A 46 9.32 -5.36 -11.70
N LEU A 47 8.31 -4.73 -11.09
CA LEU A 47 8.26 -4.52 -9.65
C LEU A 47 7.77 -5.78 -8.92
N THR A 48 8.39 -6.07 -7.77
CA THR A 48 7.79 -6.95 -6.77
C THR A 48 7.01 -6.09 -5.78
N ILE A 49 5.71 -6.34 -5.59
CA ILE A 49 4.87 -5.58 -4.66
C ILE A 49 4.58 -6.40 -3.41
N VAL A 50 4.72 -5.79 -2.24
CA VAL A 50 4.31 -6.34 -0.93
C VAL A 50 3.20 -5.45 -0.37
N THR A 51 1.98 -5.98 -0.22
CA THR A 51 0.82 -5.12 0.12
C THR A 51 -0.34 -5.89 0.76
N TYR A 52 -1.06 -5.21 1.66
CA TYR A 52 -2.47 -5.54 1.92
C TYR A 52 -3.30 -4.91 0.80
N GLY A 53 -3.48 -5.66 -0.29
CA GLY A 53 -3.80 -5.10 -1.60
C GLY A 53 -5.21 -4.51 -1.72
N GLY A 54 -5.31 -3.45 -2.51
CA GLY A 54 -6.56 -2.89 -3.00
C GLY A 54 -6.35 -2.21 -4.36
N PRO A 55 -6.87 -0.99 -4.58
CA PRO A 55 -6.75 -0.31 -5.87
C PRO A 55 -5.32 0.14 -6.20
N ASP A 56 -4.42 0.18 -5.21
CA ASP A 56 -2.98 0.40 -5.41
C ASP A 56 -2.38 -0.69 -6.32
N LEU A 57 -2.61 -1.95 -5.98
CA LEU A 57 -2.11 -3.08 -6.78
C LEU A 57 -2.84 -3.17 -8.13
N GLY A 58 -4.14 -2.89 -8.15
CA GLY A 58 -4.93 -2.83 -9.39
C GLY A 58 -4.37 -1.84 -10.41
N LEU A 59 -4.10 -0.60 -10.01
CA LEU A 59 -3.50 0.41 -10.90
C LEU A 59 -2.10 0.01 -11.40
N LEU A 60 -1.27 -0.61 -10.56
CA LEU A 60 0.04 -1.09 -11.01
C LEU A 60 -0.08 -2.25 -12.01
N CYS A 61 -1.05 -3.15 -11.82
CA CYS A 61 -1.36 -4.23 -12.74
C CYS A 61 -1.89 -3.71 -14.08
N SER A 62 -2.76 -2.69 -14.09
CA SER A 62 -3.30 -2.11 -15.33
C SER A 62 -2.23 -1.51 -16.23
N ALA A 63 -1.15 -1.01 -15.63
CA ALA A 63 0.02 -0.47 -16.34
C ALA A 63 1.11 -1.53 -16.62
N GLY A 64 0.87 -2.80 -16.31
CA GLY A 64 1.83 -3.89 -16.53
C GLY A 64 3.14 -3.74 -15.74
N LYS A 65 3.13 -3.04 -14.61
CA LYS A 65 4.34 -2.73 -13.84
C LYS A 65 4.73 -3.79 -12.82
N VAL A 66 3.84 -4.73 -12.52
CA VAL A 66 4.03 -5.77 -11.51
C VAL A 66 4.56 -7.03 -12.18
N ARG A 67 5.68 -7.57 -11.68
CA ARG A 67 6.16 -8.92 -12.00
C ARG A 67 5.65 -9.94 -10.97
N LYS A 68 5.80 -9.62 -9.68
CA LYS A 68 5.52 -10.52 -8.55
C LYS A 68 4.75 -9.79 -7.45
N ALA A 69 3.82 -10.47 -6.78
CA ALA A 69 3.06 -9.89 -5.68
C ALA A 69 3.03 -10.79 -4.44
N TYR A 70 3.35 -10.22 -3.28
CA TYR A 70 3.21 -10.80 -1.95
C TYR A 70 2.05 -10.10 -1.25
N TYR A 71 0.98 -10.82 -0.94
CA TYR A 71 -0.24 -10.21 -0.38
C TYR A 71 -1.02 -11.19 0.51
N GLY A 72 -1.71 -10.64 1.51
CA GLY A 72 -2.67 -11.38 2.33
C GLY A 72 -4.05 -11.49 1.67
N PHE A 73 -4.46 -10.43 0.99
CA PHE A 73 -5.68 -10.36 0.18
C PHE A 73 -5.56 -9.21 -0.84
N VAL A 74 -6.52 -9.12 -1.77
CA VAL A 74 -6.75 -7.93 -2.59
C VAL A 74 -8.23 -7.58 -2.57
N SER A 75 -8.58 -6.40 -2.06
CA SER A 75 -9.97 -5.97 -1.87
C SER A 75 -10.16 -4.47 -2.07
N LEU A 76 -11.26 -4.11 -2.73
CA LEU A 76 -11.78 -2.75 -2.82
C LEU A 76 -12.62 -2.35 -1.61
N ASP A 77 -12.83 -3.26 -0.65
CA ASP A 77 -13.67 -3.15 0.56
C ASP A 77 -15.17 -2.88 0.34
N SER A 78 -15.54 -2.30 -0.80
CA SER A 78 -16.90 -2.04 -1.24
C SER A 78 -17.13 -2.70 -2.60
N ALA A 79 -18.40 -2.94 -2.96
CA ALA A 79 -18.75 -3.54 -4.24
C ALA A 79 -18.03 -2.82 -5.42
N PRO A 80 -17.44 -3.58 -6.37
CA PRO A 80 -17.59 -5.02 -6.60
C PRO A 80 -16.67 -5.93 -5.76
N PHE A 81 -16.01 -5.41 -4.72
CA PHE A 81 -15.07 -6.07 -3.81
C PHE A 81 -13.76 -6.52 -4.44
N TYR A 82 -13.81 -7.26 -5.55
CA TYR A 82 -12.62 -7.67 -6.28
C TYR A 82 -12.09 -6.54 -7.15
N ASP A 83 -10.78 -6.29 -7.10
CA ASP A 83 -10.14 -5.36 -8.02
C ASP A 83 -10.06 -5.99 -9.42
N PRO A 84 -10.63 -5.35 -10.47
CA PRO A 84 -10.74 -5.96 -11.79
C PRO A 84 -9.39 -6.09 -12.52
N TRP A 85 -8.45 -5.17 -12.29
CA TRP A 85 -7.13 -5.20 -12.93
C TRP A 85 -6.23 -6.26 -12.31
N PHE A 86 -6.28 -6.41 -10.98
CA PHE A 86 -5.64 -7.53 -10.31
C PHE A 86 -6.24 -8.87 -10.76
N ALA A 87 -7.58 -8.99 -10.84
CA ALA A 87 -8.23 -10.21 -11.31
C ALA A 87 -7.83 -10.58 -12.74
N GLN A 88 -7.73 -9.59 -13.64
CA GLN A 88 -7.25 -9.80 -15.00
C GLN A 88 -5.78 -10.26 -15.01
N ALA A 89 -4.91 -9.63 -14.24
CA ALA A 89 -3.50 -10.03 -14.15
C ALA A 89 -3.33 -11.48 -13.65
N ARG A 90 -4.15 -11.88 -12.66
CA ARG A 90 -4.18 -13.26 -12.15
C ARG A 90 -4.66 -14.27 -13.18
N THR A 91 -5.78 -13.98 -13.86
CA THR A 91 -6.40 -14.94 -14.80
C THR A 91 -5.61 -15.07 -16.11
N THR A 92 -4.86 -14.04 -16.49
CA THR A 92 -3.95 -14.09 -17.66
C THR A 92 -2.57 -14.65 -17.33
N GLY A 93 -2.25 -14.86 -16.04
CA GLY A 93 -0.95 -15.33 -15.60
C GLY A 93 0.17 -14.31 -15.80
N SER A 94 -0.15 -13.01 -15.85
CA SER A 94 0.84 -11.96 -16.09
C SER A 94 1.70 -11.64 -14.86
N ILE A 95 1.27 -12.07 -13.67
CA ILE A 95 2.00 -11.89 -12.42
C ILE A 95 2.25 -13.22 -11.70
N GLU A 96 3.44 -13.33 -11.12
CA GLU A 96 3.76 -14.35 -10.14
C GLU A 96 3.17 -13.94 -8.78
N VAL A 97 2.64 -14.90 -8.02
CA VAL A 97 2.09 -14.62 -6.69
C VAL A 97 2.75 -15.43 -5.60
N ARG A 98 2.82 -14.79 -4.43
CA ARG A 98 3.11 -15.39 -3.13
C ARG A 98 1.98 -15.00 -2.18
N GLU A 99 0.79 -15.48 -2.52
CA GLU A 99 -0.40 -15.33 -1.70
C GLU A 99 -0.17 -16.03 -0.35
N MET A 100 -0.56 -15.37 0.73
CA MET A 100 -0.34 -15.84 2.10
C MET A 100 -1.51 -15.47 3.00
N ASP A 101 -1.54 -15.99 4.22
CA ASP A 101 -2.44 -15.48 5.24
C ASP A 101 -2.07 -14.04 5.62
N GLU A 102 -3.07 -13.21 5.91
CA GLU A 102 -2.89 -11.80 6.28
C GLU A 102 -1.95 -11.58 7.47
N GLY A 103 -2.00 -12.48 8.46
CA GLY A 103 -1.10 -12.48 9.61
C GLY A 103 0.33 -12.89 9.27
N MET A 104 0.54 -13.67 8.20
CA MET A 104 1.89 -13.97 7.69
C MET A 104 2.55 -12.72 7.10
N LEU A 105 1.80 -11.84 6.43
CA LEU A 105 2.37 -10.61 5.89
C LEU A 105 2.90 -9.71 7.01
N LYS A 106 2.10 -9.50 8.07
CA LYS A 106 2.54 -8.81 9.29
C LYS A 106 3.81 -9.45 9.85
N CYS A 107 3.80 -10.77 10.04
CA CYS A 107 4.92 -11.52 10.59
C CYS A 107 6.21 -11.38 9.76
N GLY A 108 6.10 -11.37 8.43
CA GLY A 108 7.21 -11.15 7.52
C GLY A 108 7.79 -9.74 7.60
N LEU A 109 6.95 -8.71 7.75
CA LEU A 109 7.39 -7.33 7.98
C LEU A 109 8.06 -7.17 9.36
N GLU A 110 7.50 -7.79 10.41
CA GLU A 110 8.10 -7.80 11.75
C GLU A 110 9.49 -8.47 11.75
N ALA A 111 9.63 -9.61 11.05
CA ALA A 111 10.92 -10.28 10.89
C ALA A 111 11.95 -9.38 10.20
N ALA A 112 11.55 -8.70 9.11
CA ALA A 112 12.40 -7.76 8.39
C ALA A 112 12.81 -6.55 9.26
N GLY A 113 11.86 -5.92 9.95
CA GLY A 113 12.12 -4.78 10.85
C GLY A 113 13.04 -5.15 12.01
N ALA A 114 12.95 -6.39 12.52
CA ALA A 114 13.84 -6.91 13.54
C ALA A 114 15.21 -7.37 13.00
N ARG A 115 15.39 -7.39 11.67
CA ARG A 115 16.56 -7.96 10.97
C ARG A 115 16.78 -9.45 11.29
N LEU A 116 15.68 -10.18 11.48
CA LEU A 116 15.67 -11.63 11.63
C LEU A 116 15.38 -12.29 10.28
N PRO A 117 15.94 -13.47 9.97
CA PRO A 117 15.69 -14.14 8.69
C PRO A 117 14.26 -14.69 8.57
N PHE A 118 13.63 -15.02 9.69
CA PHE A 118 12.24 -15.49 9.75
C PHE A 118 11.66 -15.26 11.16
N LEU A 119 10.34 -15.35 11.26
CA LEU A 119 9.62 -15.54 12.51
C LEU A 119 8.71 -16.79 12.42
N PRO A 120 8.56 -17.56 13.51
CA PRO A 120 7.68 -18.73 13.50
C PRO A 120 6.20 -18.30 13.59
N ILE A 121 5.34 -18.87 12.74
CA ILE A 121 3.90 -18.63 12.74
C ILE A 121 3.11 -19.91 12.45
N ARG A 122 1.91 -20.04 13.03
CA ARG A 122 1.02 -21.21 12.80
C ARG A 122 0.24 -21.08 11.49
N ALA A 123 -0.15 -19.87 11.11
CA ALA A 123 -0.86 -19.58 9.88
C ALA A 123 -0.11 -20.12 8.66
N GLY A 124 -0.85 -20.67 7.70
CA GLY A 124 -0.31 -21.35 6.51
C GLY A 124 -0.12 -22.86 6.65
N LEU A 125 -0.04 -23.41 7.87
CA LEU A 125 -0.02 -24.87 8.05
C LEU A 125 -1.37 -25.48 7.64
N GLY A 126 -1.31 -26.51 6.79
CA GLY A 126 -2.51 -27.25 6.34
C GLY A 126 -3.33 -26.55 5.26
N SER A 127 -2.93 -25.37 4.80
CA SER A 127 -3.57 -24.65 3.68
C SER A 127 -2.74 -24.71 2.40
N ASP A 128 -3.33 -24.23 1.31
CA ASP A 128 -2.66 -24.11 0.00
C ASP A 128 -1.64 -22.97 -0.08
N VAL A 129 -1.43 -22.19 0.99
CA VAL A 129 -0.36 -21.19 1.04
C VAL A 129 1.00 -21.83 0.69
N ARG A 130 1.24 -23.09 1.09
CA ARG A 130 2.46 -23.80 0.70
C ARG A 130 2.58 -24.01 -0.81
N ASN A 131 1.48 -24.20 -1.53
CA ASN A 131 1.49 -24.37 -2.98
C ASN A 131 1.76 -23.06 -3.71
N PHE A 132 1.34 -21.91 -3.16
CA PHE A 132 1.68 -20.61 -3.71
C PHE A 132 3.17 -20.26 -3.59
N TRP A 133 3.85 -20.80 -2.58
CA TRP A 133 5.25 -20.48 -2.28
C TRP A 133 6.26 -21.55 -2.73
N GLY A 134 5.86 -22.82 -2.77
CA GLY A 134 6.77 -23.93 -2.98
C GLY A 134 7.90 -23.94 -1.95
N ASP A 135 9.13 -24.18 -2.41
CA ASP A 135 10.32 -24.27 -1.56
C ASP A 135 10.79 -22.93 -0.94
N GLU A 136 10.18 -21.81 -1.34
CA GLU A 136 10.44 -20.50 -0.73
C GLU A 136 9.86 -20.39 0.69
N LEU A 137 8.83 -21.17 1.04
CA LEU A 137 8.22 -21.18 2.37
C LEU A 137 8.49 -22.51 3.07
N ARG A 138 9.30 -22.46 4.13
CA ARG A 138 9.74 -23.64 4.87
C ARG A 138 9.14 -23.68 6.27
N THR A 139 9.36 -24.79 6.97
CA THR A 139 8.96 -24.96 8.37
C THR A 139 10.17 -24.90 9.30
N VAL A 140 9.91 -24.63 10.58
CA VAL A 140 10.88 -24.67 11.67
C VAL A 140 10.30 -25.45 12.84
N THR A 141 11.10 -26.31 13.45
CA THR A 141 10.72 -27.11 14.62
C THR A 141 11.27 -26.48 15.89
N SER A 142 10.41 -26.32 16.90
CA SER A 142 10.78 -25.82 18.23
C SER A 142 11.85 -26.73 18.86
N PRO A 143 12.90 -26.17 19.48
CA PRO A 143 13.84 -26.95 20.28
C PRO A 143 13.26 -27.33 21.67
N TYR A 144 12.10 -26.78 22.04
CA TYR A 144 11.42 -27.04 23.30
C TYR A 144 10.18 -27.92 23.08
N LEU A 145 10.00 -28.91 23.96
CA LEU A 145 8.87 -29.83 23.94
C LEU A 145 7.66 -29.22 24.67
N ASP A 146 6.46 -29.53 24.19
CA ASP A 146 5.21 -29.28 24.91
C ASP A 146 5.04 -30.25 26.10
N GLU A 147 3.96 -30.08 26.88
CA GLU A 147 3.65 -30.94 28.03
C GLU A 147 3.46 -32.42 27.67
N SER A 148 3.16 -32.72 26.40
CA SER A 148 3.02 -34.09 25.89
C SER A 148 4.35 -34.71 25.45
N GLY A 149 5.46 -33.97 25.55
CA GLY A 149 6.79 -34.40 25.11
C GLY A 149 7.02 -34.27 23.60
N ARG A 150 6.23 -33.46 22.88
CA ARG A 150 6.35 -33.28 21.41
C ARG A 150 6.87 -31.90 21.06
N ALA A 151 7.72 -31.82 20.04
CA ALA A 151 8.17 -30.55 19.48
C ALA A 151 7.16 -30.02 18.45
N GLU A 152 6.73 -28.77 18.58
CA GLU A 152 5.88 -28.12 17.57
C GLU A 152 6.70 -27.77 16.32
N THR A 153 6.10 -27.98 15.14
CA THR A 153 6.65 -27.52 13.86
C THR A 153 5.73 -26.44 13.28
N LEU A 154 6.28 -25.27 12.99
CA LEU A 154 5.57 -24.06 12.56
C LEU A 154 6.07 -23.62 11.17
N VAL A 155 5.35 -22.72 10.50
CA VAL A 155 5.86 -22.03 9.31
C VAL A 155 6.98 -21.09 9.75
N ALA A 156 8.11 -21.12 9.04
CA ALA A 156 9.16 -20.12 9.16
C ALA A 156 8.87 -19.01 8.15
N MET A 157 8.07 -18.02 8.55
CA MET A 157 7.69 -16.91 7.66
C MET A 157 8.95 -16.07 7.37
N PRO A 158 9.45 -16.05 6.12
CA PRO A 158 10.67 -15.32 5.80
C PRO A 158 10.45 -13.81 5.97
N ALA A 159 11.53 -13.10 6.29
CA ALA A 159 11.51 -11.65 6.30
C ALA A 159 11.13 -11.08 4.93
N LEU A 160 10.16 -10.18 4.93
CA LEU A 160 9.76 -9.41 3.75
C LEU A 160 10.61 -8.14 3.69
N THR A 161 11.88 -8.28 3.32
CA THR A 161 12.81 -7.15 3.17
C THR A 161 12.47 -6.35 1.92
N LEU A 162 12.42 -5.02 2.05
CA LEU A 162 11.96 -4.12 0.99
C LEU A 162 13.08 -3.17 0.53
N ASP A 163 13.15 -2.92 -0.76
CA ASP A 163 14.00 -1.86 -1.31
C ASP A 163 13.42 -0.49 -0.98
N ALA A 164 12.10 -0.35 -1.10
CA ALA A 164 11.39 0.86 -0.75
C ALA A 164 10.05 0.58 -0.04
N ALA A 165 9.63 1.52 0.81
CA ALA A 165 8.28 1.58 1.38
C ALA A 165 7.62 2.91 1.04
N LEU A 166 6.37 2.83 0.60
CA LEU A 166 5.50 3.95 0.28
C LEU A 166 4.30 3.90 1.23
N VAL A 167 4.11 4.94 2.03
CA VAL A 167 3.00 5.03 2.99
C VAL A 167 2.33 6.41 2.91
N HIS A 168 1.11 6.50 3.44
CA HIS A 168 0.38 7.76 3.52
C HIS A 168 -0.20 7.94 4.93
N LEU A 169 0.01 9.13 5.51
CA LEU A 169 -0.43 9.49 6.86
C LEU A 169 -1.12 10.85 6.86
N ASN A 170 -1.80 11.19 7.95
CA ASN A 170 -2.63 12.39 8.00
C ASN A 170 -1.78 13.65 8.21
N LEU A 171 -0.82 13.59 9.12
CA LEU A 171 0.03 14.73 9.48
C LEU A 171 1.48 14.29 9.53
N GLY A 172 2.41 15.20 9.23
CA GLY A 172 3.82 14.96 9.48
C GLY A 172 4.64 16.23 9.50
N ASP A 173 5.88 16.12 9.94
CA ASP A 173 6.84 17.22 9.89
C ASP A 173 7.88 17.02 8.77
N LYS A 174 8.64 18.09 8.47
CA LYS A 174 9.71 18.06 7.46
C LYS A 174 10.87 17.11 7.80
N HIS A 175 10.90 16.52 8.98
CA HIS A 175 11.95 15.60 9.43
C HIS A 175 11.54 14.13 9.35
N GLY A 176 10.26 13.85 9.05
CA GLY A 176 9.69 12.52 8.90
C GLY A 176 9.10 11.94 10.19
N ASN A 177 8.84 12.76 11.21
CA ASN A 177 7.85 12.35 12.21
C ASN A 177 6.46 12.45 11.56
N ALA A 178 5.60 11.46 11.75
CA ALA A 178 4.28 11.45 11.13
C ALA A 178 3.25 10.68 11.95
N ALA A 179 2.00 11.10 11.83
CA ALA A 179 0.88 10.59 12.59
C ALA A 179 -0.32 10.22 11.72
N TYR A 180 -1.05 9.21 12.15
CA TYR A 180 -2.38 8.92 11.64
C TYR A 180 -3.45 9.60 12.50
N THR A 181 -4.62 9.84 11.93
CA THR A 181 -5.84 10.17 12.66
C THR A 181 -6.93 9.16 12.32
N GLY A 182 -7.89 8.96 13.22
CA GLY A 182 -8.88 7.90 13.12
C GLY A 182 -8.47 6.62 13.85
N VAL A 183 -9.11 5.51 13.50
CA VAL A 183 -9.18 4.33 14.37
C VAL A 183 -8.05 3.31 14.21
N ASP A 184 -7.23 3.42 13.17
CA ASP A 184 -6.29 2.35 12.80
C ASP A 184 -4.97 2.90 12.20
N PRO A 185 -3.80 2.52 12.75
CA PRO A 185 -2.49 2.80 12.15
C PRO A 185 -2.21 1.92 10.93
N TYR A 186 -2.97 0.84 10.72
CA TYR A 186 -2.62 -0.28 9.85
C TYR A 186 -1.23 -0.83 10.21
N PHE A 187 -0.35 -0.96 9.21
CA PHE A 187 0.99 -1.53 9.38
C PHE A 187 2.06 -0.62 8.74
N ASP A 188 1.77 0.68 8.62
CA ASP A 188 2.60 1.64 7.90
C ASP A 188 4.00 1.77 8.53
N ASP A 189 4.10 1.69 9.85
CA ASP A 189 5.37 1.62 10.59
C ASP A 189 6.18 0.37 10.23
N LEU A 190 5.52 -0.80 10.14
CA LEU A 190 6.18 -2.05 9.80
C LEU A 190 6.75 -2.01 8.38
N TYR A 191 6.03 -1.43 7.41
CA TYR A 191 6.55 -1.22 6.05
C TYR A 191 7.81 -0.34 6.09
N CYS A 192 7.78 0.78 6.82
CA CYS A 192 8.94 1.65 6.94
C CYS A 192 10.13 0.98 7.65
N MET A 193 9.88 0.15 8.66
CA MET A 193 10.96 -0.59 9.35
C MET A 193 11.56 -1.72 8.50
N ALA A 194 10.78 -2.31 7.60
CA ALA A 194 11.21 -3.39 6.72
C ALA A 194 11.97 -2.90 5.46
N ALA A 195 12.01 -1.59 5.21
CA ALA A 195 12.52 -1.01 3.96
C ALA A 195 13.87 -0.28 4.07
N THR A 196 14.62 -0.29 2.97
CA THR A 196 15.87 0.47 2.84
C THR A 196 15.62 1.96 2.56
N LYS A 197 14.69 2.28 1.64
CA LYS A 197 14.24 3.66 1.36
C LYS A 197 12.79 3.84 1.82
N ARG A 198 12.48 4.85 2.63
CA ARG A 198 11.13 5.07 3.18
C ARG A 198 10.57 6.43 2.80
N TYR A 199 9.40 6.43 2.20
CA TYR A 199 8.73 7.64 1.76
C TYR A 199 7.32 7.70 2.32
N VAL A 200 7.01 8.80 2.98
CA VAL A 200 5.68 9.10 3.50
C VAL A 200 5.12 10.28 2.74
N SER A 201 3.90 10.12 2.25
CA SER A 201 3.06 11.25 1.84
C SER A 201 2.14 11.62 3.00
N VAL A 202 1.87 12.90 3.18
CA VAL A 202 0.96 13.39 4.23
C VAL A 202 -0.06 14.35 3.66
N GLU A 203 -1.24 14.42 4.27
CA GLU A 203 -2.24 15.44 3.90
C GLU A 203 -1.73 16.86 4.18
N ARG A 204 -1.00 17.05 5.28
CA ARG A 204 -0.39 18.34 5.62
C ARG A 204 0.95 18.18 6.32
N ILE A 205 1.93 18.98 5.92
CA ILE A 205 3.19 19.14 6.64
C ILE A 205 3.04 20.29 7.64
N VAL A 206 3.38 20.03 8.89
CA VAL A 206 3.34 21.00 10.00
C VAL A 206 4.71 21.07 10.69
N GLU A 207 4.92 22.05 11.57
CA GLU A 207 6.10 22.05 12.43
C GLU A 207 5.97 20.98 13.52
N THR A 208 7.10 20.50 14.05
CA THR A 208 7.12 19.36 14.98
C THR A 208 6.28 19.62 16.23
N GLU A 209 6.30 20.84 16.76
CA GLU A 209 5.52 21.25 17.94
C GLU A 209 4.00 21.18 17.66
N GLU A 210 3.54 21.61 16.48
CA GLU A 210 2.13 21.49 16.09
C GLU A 210 1.74 20.00 15.95
N LEU A 211 2.61 19.18 15.37
CA LEU A 211 2.33 17.74 15.20
C LEU A 211 2.09 17.04 16.55
N ILE A 212 2.95 17.26 17.53
CA ILE A 212 2.86 16.58 18.83
C ILE A 212 1.70 17.08 19.69
N GLU A 213 1.22 18.31 19.45
CA GLU A 213 0.04 18.87 20.11
C GLU A 213 -1.26 18.40 19.44
N ALA A 214 -1.23 18.17 18.12
CA ALA A 214 -2.41 17.80 17.33
C ALA A 214 -2.91 16.38 17.55
N VAL A 215 -2.04 15.45 17.99
CA VAL A 215 -2.38 14.02 18.13
C VAL A 215 -1.87 13.41 19.44
N PRO A 216 -2.52 12.35 19.97
CA PRO A 216 -1.98 11.61 21.11
C PRO A 216 -0.67 10.90 20.74
N LEU A 217 0.18 10.65 21.73
CA LEU A 217 1.51 10.03 21.54
C LEU A 217 1.44 8.68 20.80
N GLN A 218 0.38 7.90 21.03
CA GLN A 218 0.17 6.60 20.38
C GLN A 218 -0.09 6.72 18.87
N ALA A 219 -0.54 7.89 18.41
CA ALA A 219 -0.79 8.17 17.01
C ALA A 219 0.45 8.67 16.25
N LEU A 220 1.52 9.07 16.97
CA LEU A 220 2.84 9.37 16.40
C LEU A 220 3.53 8.08 15.97
N LEU A 221 3.11 7.58 14.82
CA LEU A 221 3.45 6.25 14.31
C LEU A 221 4.88 6.17 13.76
N LEU A 222 5.32 7.22 13.04
CA LEU A 222 6.66 7.26 12.45
C LEU A 222 7.53 8.27 13.19
N ASN A 223 8.78 7.87 13.43
CA ASN A 223 9.83 8.79 13.88
C ASN A 223 10.87 9.03 12.77
N ARG A 224 11.73 10.03 12.97
CA ARG A 224 12.77 10.44 12.00
C ARG A 224 13.70 9.32 11.51
N MET A 225 13.87 8.23 12.26
CA MET A 225 14.72 7.10 11.84
C MET A 225 14.01 6.17 10.86
N MET A 226 12.70 6.32 10.67
CA MET A 226 11.84 5.47 9.84
C MET A 226 11.49 6.11 8.48
N VAL A 227 11.97 7.32 8.19
CA VAL A 227 11.58 8.08 6.99
C VAL A 227 12.80 8.71 6.31
N ASP A 228 12.86 8.70 4.98
CA ASP A 228 13.91 9.34 4.19
C ASP A 228 13.40 10.53 3.36
N GLY A 229 12.14 10.49 2.93
CA GLY A 229 11.46 11.60 2.24
C GLY A 229 10.03 11.82 2.72
N VAL A 230 9.60 13.08 2.76
CA VAL A 230 8.25 13.52 3.14
C VAL A 230 7.65 14.32 1.99
N VAL A 231 6.45 13.96 1.57
CA VAL A 231 5.72 14.66 0.50
C VAL A 231 4.41 15.18 1.07
N GLU A 232 4.13 16.46 0.89
CA GLU A 232 2.78 17.00 1.13
C GLU A 232 1.92 16.69 -0.09
N ALA A 233 0.88 15.88 0.09
CA ALA A 233 -0.03 15.45 -0.96
C ALA A 233 -1.47 15.44 -0.41
N PRO A 234 -2.14 16.61 -0.35
CA PRO A 234 -3.54 16.70 0.06
C PRO A 234 -4.43 15.88 -0.88
N GLY A 235 -5.33 15.05 -0.32
CA GLY A 235 -6.09 14.07 -1.10
C GLY A 235 -5.22 12.93 -1.62
N GLY A 236 -4.03 12.72 -1.06
CA GLY A 236 -3.01 11.81 -1.56
C GLY A 236 -3.41 10.34 -1.49
N ALA A 237 -4.35 10.01 -0.60
CA ALA A 237 -4.95 8.68 -0.53
C ALA A 237 -6.20 8.48 -1.38
N HIS A 238 -6.73 9.53 -2.03
CA HIS A 238 -7.90 9.41 -2.89
C HIS A 238 -7.67 8.38 -4.00
N PHE A 239 -8.60 7.46 -4.26
CA PHE A 239 -10.01 7.40 -3.80
C PHE A 239 -10.27 6.54 -2.56
N THR A 240 -9.23 6.06 -1.88
CA THR A 240 -9.36 5.29 -0.63
C THR A 240 -9.72 6.21 0.55
N LEU A 241 -10.28 5.67 1.64
CA LEU A 241 -10.53 6.48 2.85
C LEU A 241 -9.21 6.90 3.53
N ALA A 242 -9.20 7.99 4.31
CA ALA A 242 -7.99 8.50 4.98
C ALA A 242 -8.24 8.85 6.45
N GLY A 243 -8.80 7.93 7.23
CA GLY A 243 -9.07 8.15 8.65
C GLY A 243 -10.05 9.32 8.87
N GLU A 244 -9.66 10.30 9.68
CA GLU A 244 -10.48 11.49 9.92
C GLU A 244 -10.38 12.55 8.82
N SER A 245 -9.42 12.46 7.89
CA SER A 245 -9.29 13.45 6.81
C SER A 245 -10.46 13.39 5.84
N TYR A 246 -10.84 12.18 5.41
CA TYR A 246 -12.00 11.96 4.53
C TYR A 246 -12.37 10.47 4.43
N GLY A 247 -13.63 10.20 4.08
CA GLY A 247 -14.12 8.86 3.74
C GLY A 247 -13.71 8.42 2.33
N ARG A 248 -14.00 7.17 1.98
CA ARG A 248 -13.75 6.64 0.63
C ARG A 248 -14.64 7.35 -0.38
N ASP A 249 -14.11 7.71 -1.55
CA ASP A 249 -14.96 8.13 -2.67
C ASP A 249 -15.55 6.90 -3.35
N GLU A 250 -16.69 6.46 -2.82
CA GLU A 250 -17.42 5.28 -3.31
C GLU A 250 -17.92 5.46 -4.75
N LYS A 251 -18.25 6.69 -5.18
CA LYS A 251 -18.70 6.95 -6.56
C LYS A 251 -17.52 6.81 -7.52
N PHE A 252 -16.37 7.39 -7.17
CA PHE A 252 -15.16 7.32 -8.00
C PHE A 252 -14.56 5.91 -8.02
N GLN A 253 -14.56 5.17 -6.90
CA GLN A 253 -14.10 3.78 -6.88
C GLN A 253 -14.95 2.88 -7.79
N ARG A 254 -16.28 3.06 -7.81
CA ARG A 254 -17.14 2.35 -8.77
C ARG A 254 -16.81 2.72 -10.20
N HIS A 255 -16.61 4.01 -10.48
CA HIS A 255 -16.21 4.48 -11.81
C HIS A 255 -14.89 3.84 -12.28
N TYR A 256 -13.88 3.77 -11.42
CA TYR A 256 -12.63 3.03 -11.67
C TYR A 256 -12.90 1.55 -12.01
N ALA A 257 -13.68 0.86 -11.19
CA ALA A 257 -13.93 -0.57 -11.37
C ALA A 257 -14.79 -0.87 -12.62
N GLU A 258 -15.69 0.04 -13.00
CA GLU A 258 -16.50 -0.07 -14.21
C GLU A 258 -15.69 0.23 -15.47
N ALA A 259 -14.83 1.25 -15.45
CA ALA A 259 -13.95 1.59 -16.57
C ALA A 259 -13.01 0.44 -16.95
N ALA A 260 -12.57 -0.36 -15.97
CA ALA A 260 -11.70 -1.51 -16.19
C ALA A 260 -12.32 -2.64 -17.04
N LYS A 261 -13.65 -2.64 -17.25
CA LYS A 261 -14.36 -3.72 -17.97
C LYS A 261 -14.32 -3.58 -19.49
N ASP A 262 -14.04 -2.37 -19.99
CA ASP A 262 -14.05 -2.05 -21.41
C ASP A 262 -12.78 -1.28 -21.80
N PRO A 263 -12.03 -1.71 -22.84
CA PRO A 263 -10.79 -1.05 -23.23
C PRO A 263 -10.93 0.44 -23.57
N ALA A 264 -12.04 0.85 -24.20
CA ALA A 264 -12.25 2.25 -24.56
C ALA A 264 -12.61 3.09 -23.32
N ALA A 265 -13.44 2.57 -22.42
CA ALA A 265 -13.73 3.20 -21.14
C ALA A 265 -12.46 3.34 -20.27
N TRP A 266 -11.60 2.32 -20.27
CA TRP A 266 -10.32 2.40 -19.57
C TRP A 266 -9.39 3.45 -20.18
N GLN A 267 -9.28 3.50 -21.51
CA GLN A 267 -8.46 4.52 -22.16
C GLN A 267 -8.96 5.93 -21.81
N GLN A 268 -10.27 6.15 -21.80
CA GLN A 268 -10.85 7.42 -21.36
C GLN A 268 -10.52 7.73 -19.90
N PHE A 269 -10.56 6.73 -19.02
CA PHE A 269 -10.17 6.88 -17.61
C PHE A 269 -8.70 7.28 -17.49
N VAL A 270 -7.80 6.63 -18.25
CA VAL A 270 -6.37 6.96 -18.30
C VAL A 270 -6.15 8.39 -18.77
N ASP A 271 -6.75 8.76 -19.91
CA ASP A 271 -6.57 10.09 -20.51
C ASP A 271 -7.08 11.21 -19.58
N THR A 272 -8.15 10.94 -18.82
CA THR A 272 -8.76 11.94 -17.93
C THR A 272 -8.04 12.05 -16.59
N TYR A 273 -7.64 10.92 -16.00
CA TYR A 273 -7.21 10.89 -14.58
C TYR A 273 -5.74 10.52 -14.39
N LEU A 274 -5.08 9.85 -15.34
CA LEU A 274 -3.76 9.26 -15.14
C LEU A 274 -2.68 9.83 -16.07
N ALA A 275 -3.05 10.58 -17.11
CA ALA A 275 -2.12 11.16 -18.09
C ALA A 275 -1.43 12.46 -17.62
N GLY A 276 -1.99 13.15 -16.62
CA GLY A 276 -1.50 14.43 -16.12
C GLY A 276 -0.77 14.36 -14.78
N SER A 277 -0.47 15.52 -14.20
CA SER A 277 0.10 15.64 -12.85
C SER A 277 -0.90 15.20 -11.75
N GLU A 278 -0.43 15.16 -10.51
CA GLU A 278 -1.32 14.93 -9.36
C GLU A 278 -2.39 16.03 -9.26
N ASP A 279 -2.04 17.29 -9.54
CA ASP A 279 -2.99 18.40 -9.52
C ASP A 279 -4.07 18.26 -10.60
N ASP A 280 -3.69 17.76 -11.79
CA ASP A 280 -4.64 17.46 -12.88
C ASP A 280 -5.61 16.35 -12.47
N TYR A 281 -5.11 15.29 -11.84
CA TYR A 281 -5.94 14.23 -11.27
C TYR A 281 -6.95 14.79 -10.27
N GLN A 282 -6.48 15.55 -9.28
CA GLN A 282 -7.33 16.14 -8.24
C GLN A 282 -8.36 17.10 -8.84
N ALA A 283 -8.01 17.87 -9.88
CA ALA A 283 -8.92 18.74 -10.59
C ALA A 283 -9.99 17.95 -11.38
N ALA A 284 -9.61 16.85 -12.03
CA ALA A 284 -10.53 15.98 -12.75
C ALA A 284 -11.51 15.26 -11.82
N VAL A 285 -11.03 14.78 -10.65
CA VAL A 285 -11.86 14.19 -9.60
C VAL A 285 -12.90 15.19 -9.10
N ARG A 286 -12.51 16.44 -8.77
CA ARG A 286 -13.46 17.47 -8.34
C ARG A 286 -14.58 17.69 -9.37
N LYS A 287 -14.23 17.77 -10.66
CA LYS A 287 -15.22 17.89 -11.75
C LYS A 287 -16.17 16.69 -11.81
N PHE A 288 -15.66 15.48 -11.57
CA PHE A 288 -16.48 14.27 -11.51
C PHE A 288 -17.48 14.33 -10.33
N THR A 289 -17.02 14.74 -9.14
CA THR A 289 -17.86 14.90 -7.95
C THR A 289 -18.95 15.96 -8.15
N ASP A 290 -18.60 17.10 -8.74
CA ASP A 290 -19.54 18.19 -9.06
C ASP A 290 -20.62 17.74 -10.05
N ALA A 291 -20.22 17.01 -11.10
CA ALA A 291 -21.16 16.46 -12.10
C ALA A 291 -22.11 15.43 -11.48
N ALA A 292 -21.61 14.56 -10.60
CA ALA A 292 -22.41 13.57 -9.90
C ALA A 292 -23.44 14.20 -8.94
N THR A 293 -23.08 15.33 -8.32
CA THR A 293 -23.96 16.06 -7.38
C THR A 293 -25.04 16.83 -8.12
N ASN A 294 -24.71 17.47 -9.25
CA ASN A 294 -25.66 18.23 -10.08
C ASN A 294 -26.64 17.33 -10.86
N GLY A 295 -26.29 16.07 -11.13
CA GLY A 295 -27.17 15.09 -11.76
C GLY A 295 -28.29 14.57 -10.85
N GLU A 296 -28.08 14.55 -9.52
CA GLU A 296 -29.07 14.11 -8.53
C GLU A 296 -30.15 15.17 -8.26
N GLY A 297 -29.95 16.43 -8.64
CA GLY A 297 -30.92 17.53 -8.49
C GLY A 297 -31.90 17.73 -9.67
N ARG A 298 -31.90 16.84 -10.67
CA ARG A 298 -32.75 16.93 -11.88
C ARG A 298 -33.62 15.70 -12.15
N GLN A 299 -33.88 14.87 -11.14
CA GLN A 299 -34.91 13.82 -11.19
C GLN A 299 -36.10 14.18 -10.31
#